data_AF-X0SKK9-F1
#
_entry.id   AF-X0SKK9-F1
#
_cell.length_a   1.000
_cell.length_b   1.000
_cell.length_c   1.000
_cell.angle_alpha   90.00
_cell.angle_beta   90.00
_cell.angle_gamma   90.00
#
_symmetry.space_group_name_H-M   'P 1'
#
loop_
_entity.id
_entity.type
_entity.pdbx_description
1 polymer ?
#
loop_
_entity_poly.entity_id
_entity_poly.type
_entity_poly.pdbx_seq_one_letter_code
_entity_poly.pdbx_strand_id
1 'polypeptide(L)'
;MEDQTNTLSLEDAFLWFFDIRRDSSNVSQYVRDRRDMTFVSDTYTRKGITFEPPAADGGGTLQNFKLALDNTTLIESAYLENDKYFDQDIEVRIVSVGSLDTSADSIVFRGLIVSANADESSVILICGTYNLRNIAVPNDMIYAKSCRFVFKGEFCKYAAGETICDHYIQTCTDVMSNRLSFGGANNMSVRRV
;
A
#
# COMPACT_ATOMS: atom_id res chain seq x y z
N MET A 1 -41.86 35.68 1.73
CA MET A 1 -42.15 34.43 1.00
C MET A 1 -40.88 33.62 1.12
N GLU A 2 -40.78 32.88 2.23
CA GLU A 2 -39.60 32.07 2.55
C GLU A 2 -39.51 30.90 1.57
N ASP A 3 -38.33 30.75 0.97
CA ASP A 3 -37.97 29.62 0.12
C ASP A 3 -38.09 28.34 0.97
N GLN A 4 -39.07 27.50 0.66
CA GLN A 4 -39.20 26.19 1.27
C GLN A 4 -38.04 25.31 0.81
N THR A 5 -37.06 25.19 1.71
CA THR A 5 -35.89 24.36 1.52
C THR A 5 -36.34 22.92 1.41
N ASN A 6 -36.09 22.33 0.24
CA ASN A 6 -36.36 20.94 -0.12
C ASN A 6 -35.88 19.99 0.99
N THR A 7 -36.79 19.60 1.88
CA THR A 7 -36.51 18.74 3.03
C THR A 7 -36.68 17.31 2.54
N LEU A 8 -35.65 16.81 1.85
CA LEU A 8 -35.49 15.36 1.67
C LEU A 8 -35.50 14.73 3.07
N SER A 9 -36.41 13.80 3.31
CA SER A 9 -36.51 13.08 4.59
C SER A 9 -35.15 12.44 4.89
N LEU A 10 -34.45 12.98 5.89
CA LEU A 10 -33.10 12.58 6.29
C LEU A 10 -33.04 11.18 6.92
N GLU A 11 -34.19 10.54 7.16
CA GLU A 11 -34.29 9.26 7.88
C GLU A 11 -33.66 8.10 7.11
N ASP A 12 -33.59 8.17 5.78
CA ASP A 12 -33.00 7.13 4.91
C ASP A 12 -31.73 7.61 4.15
N ALA A 13 -31.12 8.71 4.58
CA ALA A 13 -29.90 9.20 3.93
C ALA A 13 -28.68 8.33 4.28
N PHE A 14 -27.82 8.07 3.29
CA PHE A 14 -26.54 7.38 3.50
C PHE A 14 -25.40 8.39 3.66
N LEU A 15 -24.62 8.20 4.72
CA LEU A 15 -23.42 8.94 5.03
C LEU A 15 -22.18 8.10 4.73
N TRP A 16 -21.11 8.79 4.36
CA TRP A 16 -19.85 8.19 3.96
C TRP A 16 -18.77 8.62 4.95
N PHE A 17 -18.24 7.63 5.66
CA PHE A 17 -17.17 7.74 6.64
C PHE A 17 -15.89 7.15 6.07
N PHE A 18 -14.76 7.78 6.34
CA PHE A 18 -13.46 7.44 5.80
C PHE A 18 -12.46 7.37 6.94
N ASP A 19 -11.86 6.20 7.13
CA ASP A 19 -10.74 5.98 8.03
C ASP A 19 -9.49 5.79 7.19
N ILE A 20 -8.59 6.77 7.24
CA ILE A 20 -7.32 6.73 6.51
C ILE A 20 -6.20 6.53 7.51
N ARG A 21 -5.59 5.35 7.50
CA ARG A 21 -4.42 5.05 8.33
C ARG A 21 -3.20 5.75 7.73
N ARG A 22 -2.39 6.40 8.57
CA ARG A 22 -1.13 7.04 8.17
C ARG A 22 0.09 6.37 8.79
N ASP A 23 -0.12 5.74 9.95
CA ASP A 23 0.82 4.81 10.59
C ASP A 23 0.05 3.89 11.56
N SER A 24 0.75 3.06 12.32
CA SER A 24 0.13 2.13 13.27
C SER A 24 -0.69 2.79 14.39
N SER A 25 -0.53 4.10 14.61
CA SER A 25 -1.16 4.85 15.71
C SER A 25 -2.06 6.01 15.26
N ASN A 26 -1.86 6.52 14.05
CA ASN A 26 -2.54 7.70 13.52
C ASN A 26 -3.55 7.30 12.46
N VAL A 27 -4.83 7.42 12.81
CA VAL A 27 -5.97 7.26 11.91
C VAL A 27 -6.64 8.60 11.72
N SER A 28 -6.83 9.00 10.47
CA SER A 28 -7.54 10.22 10.11
C SER A 28 -8.97 9.87 9.76
N GLN A 29 -9.90 10.41 10.55
CA GLN A 29 -11.32 10.09 10.48
C GLN A 29 -12.05 11.26 9.82
N TYR A 30 -12.58 11.02 8.61
CA TYR A 30 -13.30 12.03 7.84
C TYR A 30 -14.71 11.60 7.49
N VAL A 31 -15.62 12.57 7.41
CA VAL A 31 -16.98 12.37 6.93
C VAL A 31 -17.27 13.28 5.74
N ARG A 32 -17.95 12.73 4.73
CA ARG A 32 -18.49 13.51 3.61
C ARG A 32 -19.85 14.10 4.00
N ASP A 33 -19.81 15.13 4.83
CA ASP A 33 -20.99 15.93 5.18
C ASP A 33 -20.61 17.40 5.38
N ARG A 34 -21.61 18.26 5.57
CA ARG A 34 -21.44 19.68 5.91
C ARG A 34 -21.03 19.91 7.37
N ARG A 35 -21.17 18.90 8.23
CA ARG A 35 -20.87 18.97 9.66
C ARG A 35 -20.01 17.80 10.09
N ASP A 36 -19.34 18.00 11.22
CA ASP A 36 -18.64 16.91 11.88
C ASP A 36 -19.71 15.95 12.44
N MET A 37 -19.44 14.65 12.37
CA MET A 37 -20.42 13.62 12.70
C MET A 37 -19.81 12.63 13.68
N THR A 38 -20.59 12.20 14.66
CA THR A 38 -20.20 11.09 15.53
C THR A 38 -20.80 9.81 15.00
N PHE A 39 -19.97 8.78 14.86
CA PHE A 39 -20.38 7.42 14.52
C PHE A 39 -19.92 6.50 15.64
N VAL A 40 -20.87 5.82 16.29
CA VAL A 40 -20.67 5.06 17.52
C VAL A 40 -20.07 5.96 18.63
N SER A 41 -18.76 5.92 18.83
CA SER A 41 -18.03 6.73 19.83
C SER A 41 -17.06 7.73 19.21
N ASP A 42 -16.83 7.65 17.90
CA ASP A 42 -15.73 8.34 17.24
C ASP A 42 -16.25 9.58 16.51
N THR A 43 -15.52 10.68 16.62
CA THR A 43 -15.88 11.94 15.96
C THR A 43 -15.13 12.05 14.64
N TYR A 44 -15.88 12.07 13.55
CA TYR A 44 -15.37 12.25 12.20
C TYR A 44 -15.41 13.72 11.81
N THR A 45 -14.28 14.21 11.30
CA THR A 45 -14.14 15.61 10.88
C THR A 45 -14.71 15.79 9.48
N ARG A 46 -15.49 16.85 9.25
CA ARG A 46 -15.98 17.14 7.91
C ARG A 46 -14.83 17.43 6.95
N LYS A 47 -14.91 16.89 5.74
CA LYS A 47 -13.93 17.18 4.69
C LYS A 47 -14.63 17.16 3.33
N GLY A 48 -14.18 18.01 2.41
CA GLY A 48 -14.57 17.91 1.01
C GLY A 48 -14.00 16.61 0.44
N ILE A 49 -14.85 15.62 0.19
CA ILE A 49 -14.43 14.31 -0.30
C ILE A 49 -15.23 13.95 -1.55
N THR A 50 -14.50 13.55 -2.59
CA THR A 50 -15.06 12.89 -3.77
C THR A 50 -14.62 11.44 -3.75
N PHE A 51 -15.58 10.52 -3.76
CA PHE A 51 -15.33 9.08 -3.79
C PHE A 51 -15.85 8.50 -5.11
N GLU A 52 -14.98 7.81 -5.82
CA GLU A 52 -15.29 7.07 -7.04
C GLU A 52 -15.24 5.57 -6.70
N PRO A 53 -16.39 4.89 -6.57
CA PRO A 53 -16.45 3.47 -6.22
C PRO A 53 -15.74 2.61 -7.28
N PRO A 54 -15.32 1.39 -6.90
CA PRO A 54 -14.69 0.49 -7.85
C PRO A 54 -15.67 0.15 -8.98
N ALA A 55 -15.23 0.36 -10.21
CA ALA A 55 -15.97 -0.03 -11.40
C ALA A 55 -15.52 -1.42 -11.87
N ALA A 56 -16.46 -2.29 -12.20
CA ALA A 56 -16.14 -3.57 -12.81
C ALA A 56 -15.74 -3.36 -14.27
N ASP A 57 -14.49 -3.64 -14.61
CA ASP A 57 -14.08 -3.83 -15.99
C ASP A 57 -14.07 -5.33 -16.33
N GLY A 58 -14.55 -5.70 -17.51
CA GLY A 58 -14.51 -7.09 -17.99
C GLY A 58 -13.09 -7.58 -18.32
N GLY A 59 -12.07 -6.77 -18.05
CA GLY A 59 -10.68 -6.96 -18.48
C GLY A 59 -9.79 -7.68 -17.47
N GLY A 60 -10.31 -8.00 -16.27
CA GLY A 60 -9.54 -8.65 -15.22
C GLY A 60 -8.52 -7.71 -14.57
N THR A 61 -8.72 -6.39 -14.67
CA THR A 61 -7.94 -5.42 -13.90
C THR A 61 -8.35 -5.54 -12.43
N LEU A 62 -7.39 -5.37 -11.52
CA LEU A 62 -7.72 -5.28 -10.11
C LEU A 62 -8.58 -4.04 -9.88
N GLN A 63 -9.70 -4.26 -9.21
CA GLN A 63 -10.62 -3.17 -8.91
C GLN A 63 -9.96 -2.21 -7.92
N ASN A 64 -9.86 -0.96 -8.35
CA ASN A 64 -9.39 0.15 -7.54
C ASN A 64 -10.54 1.13 -7.38
N PHE A 65 -10.56 1.82 -6.25
CA PHE A 65 -11.40 2.97 -6.01
C PHE A 65 -10.53 4.21 -5.83
N LYS A 66 -11.09 5.38 -6.14
CA LYS A 66 -10.37 6.64 -6.08
C LYS A 66 -11.02 7.56 -5.06
N LEU A 67 -10.18 8.17 -4.23
CA LEU A 67 -10.58 9.15 -3.24
C LEU A 67 -9.88 10.46 -3.55
N ALA A 68 -10.64 11.54 -3.71
CA ALA A 68 -10.11 12.89 -3.78
C ALA A 68 -10.48 13.64 -2.50
N LEU A 69 -9.48 14.05 -1.74
CA LEU A 69 -9.61 14.83 -0.52
C LEU A 69 -9.33 16.31 -0.82
N ASP A 70 -10.11 17.19 -0.21
CA ASP A 70 -9.81 18.61 -0.22
C ASP A 70 -8.46 18.89 0.46
N ASN A 71 -7.62 19.68 -0.21
CA ASN A 71 -6.26 20.00 0.24
C ASN A 71 -6.05 21.49 0.54
N THR A 72 -7.13 22.27 0.67
CA THR A 72 -7.04 23.72 0.95
C THR A 72 -6.20 24.09 2.17
N THR A 73 -6.12 23.21 3.19
CA THR A 73 -5.32 23.44 4.39
C THR A 73 -3.86 22.96 4.27
N LEU A 74 -3.49 22.34 3.15
CA LEU A 74 -2.17 21.71 2.88
C LEU A 74 -1.74 20.63 3.89
N ILE A 75 -2.63 20.23 4.81
CA ILE A 75 -2.33 19.21 5.81
C ILE A 75 -2.08 17.87 5.11
N GLU A 76 -2.89 17.52 4.11
CA GLU A 76 -2.75 16.24 3.41
C GLU A 76 -1.46 16.18 2.58
N SER A 77 -1.11 17.27 1.90
CA SER A 77 0.19 17.41 1.24
C SER A 77 1.36 17.20 2.19
N ALA A 78 1.33 17.80 3.38
CA ALA A 78 2.40 17.63 4.37
C ALA A 78 2.55 16.16 4.80
N TYR A 79 1.46 15.40 4.88
CA TYR A 79 1.54 13.96 5.16
C TYR A 79 2.09 13.15 3.97
N LEU A 80 1.76 13.55 2.75
CA LEU A 80 2.27 12.90 1.55
C LEU A 80 3.78 13.10 1.38
N GLU A 81 4.30 14.29 1.68
CA GLU A 81 5.74 14.59 1.63
C GLU A 81 6.56 13.76 2.62
N ASN A 82 5.93 13.26 3.70
CA ASN A 82 6.58 12.39 4.68
C ASN A 82 6.44 10.89 4.35
N ASP A 83 6.04 10.54 3.12
CA ASP A 83 5.82 9.16 2.63
C ASP A 83 4.87 8.31 3.50
N LYS A 84 3.97 8.96 4.25
CA LYS A 84 3.07 8.27 5.20
C LYS A 84 1.81 7.68 4.56
N TYR A 85 1.66 7.76 3.24
CA TYR A 85 0.45 7.27 2.56
C TYR A 85 0.65 5.95 1.83
N PHE A 86 1.86 5.63 1.40
CA PHE A 86 2.08 4.38 0.67
C PHE A 86 1.91 3.17 1.59
N ASP A 87 1.28 2.11 1.08
CA ASP A 87 1.03 0.85 1.80
C ASP A 87 0.17 0.99 3.06
N GLN A 88 -0.57 2.09 3.21
CA GLN A 88 -1.47 2.26 4.34
C GLN A 88 -2.88 1.77 4.03
N ASP A 89 -3.54 1.28 5.08
CA ASP A 89 -4.94 0.86 5.03
C ASP A 89 -5.89 2.06 4.92
N ILE A 90 -6.89 1.90 4.07
CA ILE A 90 -8.06 2.75 4.03
C ILE A 90 -9.32 1.93 4.19
N GLU A 91 -10.23 2.41 5.03
CA GLU A 91 -11.56 1.86 5.22
C GLU A 91 -12.62 2.94 4.91
N VAL A 92 -13.53 2.62 3.99
CA VAL A 92 -14.67 3.47 3.67
C VAL A 92 -15.93 2.78 4.14
N ARG A 93 -16.68 3.45 5.02
CA ARG A 93 -17.92 2.98 5.60
C ARG A 93 -19.08 3.80 5.06
N ILE A 94 -20.10 3.13 4.53
CA ILE A 94 -21.38 3.73 4.19
C ILE A 94 -22.39 3.31 5.25
N VAL A 95 -23.00 4.29 5.93
CA VAL A 95 -23.91 4.07 7.07
C VAL A 95 -25.18 4.88 6.85
N SER A 96 -26.34 4.32 7.18
CA SER A 96 -27.60 5.08 7.23
C SER A 96 -27.63 6.05 8.42
N VAL A 97 -28.29 7.20 8.27
CA VAL A 97 -28.44 8.16 9.37
C VAL A 97 -29.15 7.55 10.59
N GLY A 98 -30.09 6.62 10.38
CA GLY A 98 -30.79 5.93 11.46
C GLY A 98 -29.95 4.93 12.26
N SER A 99 -28.77 4.53 11.77
CA SER A 99 -27.94 3.49 12.38
C SER A 99 -26.58 4.01 12.88
N LEU A 100 -26.48 5.32 13.18
CA LEU A 100 -25.21 5.95 13.59
C LEU A 100 -24.64 5.41 14.92
N ASP A 101 -25.48 4.89 15.80
CA ASP A 101 -25.06 4.33 17.10
C ASP A 101 -24.67 2.85 17.01
N THR A 102 -24.83 2.21 15.84
CA THR A 102 -24.63 0.77 15.65
C THR A 102 -23.73 0.48 14.47
N SER A 103 -22.67 -0.31 14.68
CA SER A 103 -21.74 -0.71 13.61
C SER A 103 -22.28 -1.78 12.65
N ALA A 104 -23.42 -2.38 12.97
CA ALA A 104 -23.97 -3.55 12.27
C ALA A 104 -24.50 -3.25 10.86
N ASP A 105 -25.02 -2.04 10.63
CA ASP A 105 -25.62 -1.63 9.35
C ASP A 105 -24.66 -0.75 8.57
N SER A 106 -23.50 -1.29 8.19
CA SER A 106 -22.52 -0.58 7.37
C SER A 106 -22.00 -1.39 6.20
N ILE A 107 -21.88 -0.74 5.04
CA ILE A 107 -21.17 -1.29 3.88
C ILE A 107 -19.73 -0.82 4.00
N VAL A 108 -18.78 -1.76 3.98
CA VAL A 108 -17.37 -1.48 4.20
C VAL A 108 -16.56 -1.80 2.94
N PHE A 109 -15.85 -0.80 2.42
CA PHE A 109 -14.80 -0.98 1.43
C PHE A 109 -13.44 -0.88 2.10
N ARG A 110 -12.56 -1.85 1.83
CA ARG A 110 -11.18 -1.85 2.34
C ARG A 110 -10.22 -1.90 1.17
N GLY A 111 -9.13 -1.18 1.30
CA GLY A 111 -8.05 -1.20 0.33
C GLY A 111 -6.75 -0.69 0.94
N LEU A 112 -5.68 -0.87 0.18
CA LEU A 112 -4.38 -0.27 0.45
C LEU A 112 -4.21 0.90 -0.51
N ILE A 113 -3.56 1.96 -0.03
CA ILE A 113 -3.21 3.09 -0.88
C ILE A 113 -2.04 2.68 -1.79
N VAL A 114 -2.34 2.54 -3.08
CA VAL A 114 -1.39 2.10 -4.11
C VAL A 114 -0.61 3.29 -4.67
N SER A 115 -1.26 4.43 -4.79
CA SER A 115 -0.61 5.67 -5.20
C SER A 115 -1.34 6.86 -4.61
N ALA A 116 -0.59 7.90 -4.29
CA ALA A 116 -1.12 9.15 -3.81
C ALA A 116 -0.44 10.30 -4.57
N ASN A 117 -1.24 11.28 -4.98
CA ASN A 117 -0.78 12.47 -5.67
C ASN A 117 -1.46 13.69 -5.03
N ALA A 118 -0.74 14.80 -4.92
CA ALA A 118 -1.28 16.02 -4.34
C ALA A 118 -1.08 17.21 -5.29
N ASP A 119 -2.18 17.91 -5.51
CA ASP A 119 -2.23 19.23 -6.12
C ASP A 119 -2.55 20.28 -5.04
N GLU A 120 -2.44 21.57 -5.39
CA GLU A 120 -2.74 22.69 -4.48
C GLU A 120 -4.16 22.65 -3.90
N SER A 121 -5.11 22.05 -4.63
CA SER A 121 -6.53 22.00 -4.25
C SER A 121 -7.01 20.62 -3.82
N SER A 122 -6.34 19.53 -4.22
CA SER A 122 -6.82 18.19 -3.91
C SER A 122 -5.70 17.17 -3.76
N VAL A 123 -5.91 16.20 -2.86
CA VAL A 123 -5.08 14.99 -2.77
C VAL A 123 -5.87 13.82 -3.31
N ILE A 124 -5.32 13.17 -4.33
CA ILE A 124 -5.90 12.02 -5.01
C ILE A 124 -5.20 10.76 -4.51
N LEU A 125 -5.96 9.89 -3.86
CA LEU A 125 -5.54 8.57 -3.44
C LEU A 125 -6.18 7.52 -4.34
N ILE A 126 -5.38 6.64 -4.93
CA ILE A 126 -5.83 5.44 -5.63
C ILE A 126 -5.64 4.28 -4.69
N CYS A 127 -6.75 3.62 -4.36
CA CYS A 127 -6.82 2.60 -3.34
C CYS A 127 -7.30 1.29 -3.95
N GLY A 128 -6.70 0.18 -3.56
CA GLY A 128 -7.04 -1.11 -4.13
C GLY A 128 -6.27 -2.24 -3.48
N THR A 129 -5.99 -3.27 -4.25
CA THR A 129 -5.20 -4.41 -3.80
C THR A 129 -3.87 -4.45 -4.55
N TYR A 130 -2.84 -5.02 -3.92
CA TYR A 130 -1.57 -5.20 -4.59
C TYR A 130 -1.71 -6.15 -5.78
N ASN A 131 -1.24 -5.69 -6.94
CA ASN A 131 -1.02 -6.57 -8.06
C ASN A 131 0.25 -7.40 -7.84
N LEU A 132 0.12 -8.54 -7.17
CA LEU A 132 1.22 -9.46 -6.93
C LEU A 132 1.89 -9.95 -8.24
N ARG A 133 1.21 -9.85 -9.39
CA ARG A 133 1.78 -10.23 -10.69
C ARG A 133 2.74 -9.19 -11.26
N ASN A 134 2.63 -7.93 -10.83
CA ASN A 134 3.47 -6.83 -11.27
C ASN A 134 4.59 -6.50 -10.26
N ILE A 135 4.71 -7.25 -9.17
CA ILE A 135 5.85 -7.10 -8.26
C ILE A 135 7.09 -7.59 -8.99
N ALA A 136 7.98 -6.65 -9.32
CA ALA A 136 9.32 -6.97 -9.77
C ALA A 136 10.09 -7.59 -8.60
N VAL A 137 9.99 -8.90 -8.46
CA VAL A 137 10.93 -9.63 -7.60
C VAL A 137 12.32 -9.46 -8.21
N PRO A 138 13.33 -9.06 -7.43
CA PRO A 138 14.69 -9.02 -7.93
C PRO A 138 15.01 -10.38 -8.55
N ASN A 139 15.36 -10.39 -9.83
CA ASN A 139 15.83 -11.62 -10.44
C ASN A 139 17.04 -12.07 -9.65
N ASP A 140 16.98 -13.28 -9.10
CA ASP A 140 18.09 -13.89 -8.40
C ASP A 140 19.19 -14.17 -9.44
N MET A 141 20.06 -13.18 -9.66
CA MET A 141 21.05 -13.20 -10.72
C MET A 141 22.17 -14.16 -10.33
N ILE A 142 22.21 -15.31 -10.99
CA ILE A 142 23.30 -16.27 -10.83
C ILE A 142 24.41 -15.92 -11.81
N TYR A 143 25.56 -15.52 -11.27
CA TYR A 143 26.76 -15.26 -12.07
C TYR A 143 27.57 -16.54 -12.26
N ALA A 144 28.19 -16.71 -13.43
CA ALA A 144 28.98 -17.92 -13.72
C ALA A 144 30.25 -18.03 -12.85
N LYS A 145 30.87 -16.90 -12.52
CA LYS A 145 32.16 -16.83 -11.80
C LYS A 145 32.07 -16.29 -10.37
N SER A 146 30.90 -15.83 -9.94
CA SER A 146 30.70 -15.23 -8.62
C SER A 146 29.66 -16.00 -7.80
N CYS A 147 29.94 -16.20 -6.52
CA CYS A 147 29.08 -16.85 -5.54
C CYS A 147 28.14 -15.81 -4.93
N ARG A 148 26.83 -16.12 -4.92
CA ARG A 148 25.83 -15.27 -4.25
C ARG A 148 25.70 -15.53 -2.74
N PHE A 149 26.20 -16.67 -2.25
CA PHE A 149 25.96 -17.08 -0.87
C PHE A 149 26.80 -16.27 0.10
N VAL A 150 26.22 -15.95 1.26
CA VAL A 150 26.95 -15.36 2.39
C VAL A 150 28.04 -16.32 2.85
N PHE A 151 29.26 -15.83 3.02
CA PHE A 151 30.39 -16.64 3.47
C PHE A 151 30.13 -17.23 4.86
N LYS A 152 30.32 -18.55 5.01
CA LYS A 152 29.96 -19.34 6.21
C LYS A 152 28.48 -19.24 6.62
N GLY A 153 27.60 -18.80 5.72
CA GLY A 153 26.15 -18.87 5.90
C GLY A 153 25.62 -20.29 5.66
N GLU A 154 24.30 -20.46 5.77
CA GLU A 154 23.61 -21.75 5.65
C GLU A 154 23.96 -22.53 4.37
N PHE A 155 24.10 -21.82 3.25
CA PHE A 155 24.40 -22.42 1.94
C PHE A 155 25.91 -22.57 1.66
N CYS A 156 26.78 -21.87 2.41
CA CYS A 156 28.23 -21.94 2.24
C CYS A 156 28.83 -22.91 3.26
N LYS A 157 29.02 -24.17 2.85
CA LYS A 157 29.55 -25.23 3.74
C LYS A 157 31.06 -25.17 4.00
N TYR A 158 31.70 -24.04 3.74
CA TYR A 158 33.11 -23.86 4.04
C TYR A 158 33.31 -23.68 5.55
N ALA A 159 33.98 -24.64 6.19
CA ALA A 159 34.15 -24.68 7.64
C ALA A 159 35.59 -24.44 8.12
N ALA A 160 36.54 -24.17 7.22
CA ALA A 160 37.95 -24.02 7.57
C ALA A 160 38.32 -22.59 8.03
N GLY A 161 39.62 -22.34 8.21
CA GLY A 161 40.16 -21.21 8.96
C GLY A 161 40.03 -19.83 8.30
N GLU A 162 39.84 -19.77 6.97
CA GLU A 162 39.75 -18.48 6.28
C GLU A 162 38.58 -17.64 6.81
N THR A 163 38.82 -16.35 6.98
CA THR A 163 37.87 -15.37 7.52
C THR A 163 37.28 -14.45 6.46
N ILE A 164 37.89 -14.41 5.28
CA ILE A 164 37.51 -13.54 4.16
C ILE A 164 37.25 -14.40 2.92
N CYS A 165 36.21 -14.05 2.18
CA CYS A 165 35.86 -14.66 0.89
C CYS A 165 35.62 -13.55 -0.13
N ASP A 166 36.24 -13.68 -1.31
CA ASP A 166 36.08 -12.77 -2.44
C ASP A 166 34.93 -13.17 -3.38
N HIS A 167 34.23 -14.27 -3.04
CA HIS A 167 33.12 -14.85 -3.77
C HIS A 167 33.48 -15.35 -5.19
N TYR A 168 34.76 -15.45 -5.55
CA TYR A 168 35.14 -15.99 -6.86
C TYR A 168 35.20 -17.52 -6.87
N ILE A 169 34.81 -18.13 -8.00
CA ILE A 169 34.87 -19.58 -8.19
C ILE A 169 36.28 -20.14 -7.98
N GLN A 170 37.29 -19.38 -8.38
CA GLN A 170 38.68 -19.81 -8.29
C GLN A 170 39.11 -19.94 -6.83
N THR A 171 38.83 -18.93 -6.00
CA THR A 171 39.08 -18.96 -4.56
C THR A 171 38.26 -20.06 -3.87
N CYS A 172 37.00 -20.23 -4.27
CA CYS A 172 36.14 -21.28 -3.72
C CYS A 172 36.63 -22.71 -4.06
N THR A 173 37.22 -22.91 -5.24
CA THR A 173 37.69 -24.21 -5.71
C THR A 173 39.12 -24.50 -5.26
N ASP A 174 40.04 -23.56 -5.50
CA ASP A 174 41.49 -23.77 -5.40
C ASP A 174 42.00 -23.52 -3.98
N VAL A 175 41.44 -22.52 -3.28
CA VAL A 175 41.88 -22.12 -1.93
C VAL A 175 41.02 -22.80 -0.87
N MET A 176 39.70 -22.77 -1.04
CA MET A 176 38.75 -23.19 -0.01
C MET A 176 38.22 -24.61 -0.18
N SER A 177 38.50 -25.28 -1.30
CA SER A 177 38.00 -26.63 -1.62
C SER A 177 36.48 -26.80 -1.40
N ASN A 178 35.68 -25.74 -1.59
CA ASN A 178 34.24 -25.69 -1.33
C ASN A 178 33.41 -25.62 -2.63
N ARG A 179 33.95 -26.19 -3.72
CA ARG A 179 33.33 -26.15 -5.06
C ARG A 179 31.89 -26.68 -5.10
N LEU A 180 31.57 -27.71 -4.31
CA LEU A 180 30.22 -28.33 -4.29
C LEU A 180 29.14 -27.41 -3.70
N SER A 181 29.53 -26.42 -2.89
CA SER A 181 28.61 -25.47 -2.27
C SER A 181 28.73 -24.07 -2.89
N PHE A 182 29.28 -23.98 -4.10
CA PHE A 182 29.42 -22.72 -4.81
C PHE A 182 28.06 -22.27 -5.36
N GLY A 183 27.62 -21.06 -4.98
CA GLY A 183 26.33 -20.49 -5.35
C GLY A 183 26.27 -19.80 -6.71
N GLY A 184 27.19 -20.13 -7.63
CA GLY A 184 27.22 -19.61 -8.99
C GLY A 184 27.08 -20.73 -10.01
N ALA A 185 26.71 -20.40 -11.25
CA ALA A 185 26.49 -21.41 -12.28
C ALA A 185 27.77 -21.66 -13.08
N ASN A 186 28.65 -22.47 -12.50
CA ASN A 186 29.94 -22.88 -13.07
C ASN A 186 29.86 -23.59 -14.44
N ASN A 187 28.66 -24.07 -14.83
CA ASN A 187 28.41 -24.74 -16.11
C ASN A 187 27.71 -23.84 -17.15
N MET A 188 27.46 -22.56 -16.86
CA MET A 188 26.93 -21.63 -17.86
C MET A 188 28.05 -21.16 -18.78
N SER A 189 28.03 -21.62 -20.04
CA SER A 189 28.87 -21.06 -21.09
C SER A 189 28.47 -19.61 -21.32
N VAL A 190 29.40 -18.67 -21.10
CA VAL A 190 29.19 -17.27 -21.47
C VAL A 190 29.05 -17.22 -22.99
N ARG A 191 27.84 -16.94 -23.49
CA ARG A 191 27.65 -16.68 -24.92
C ARG A 191 28.44 -15.41 -25.23
N ARG A 192 29.54 -15.53 -25.97
CA ARG A 192 30.27 -14.37 -26.47
C ARG A 192 29.30 -13.59 -27.36
N VAL A 193 29.02 -12.34 -26.97
CA VAL A 193 28.44 -11.33 -27.85
C VAL A 193 29.57 -10.79 -28.72
#